data_AF-A0A2K6TP06-F1
#
_entry.id   AF-A0A2K6TP06-F1
#
_cell.length_a   1.000
_cell.length_b   1.000
_cell.length_c   1.000
_cell.angle_alpha   90.00
_cell.angle_beta   90.00
_cell.angle_gamma   90.00
#
_symmetry.space_group_name_H-M   'P 1'
#
loop_
_entity.id
_entity.type
_entity.pdbx_description
1 polymer ?
#
loop_
_entity_poly.entity_id
_entity_poly.type
_entity_poly.pdbx_seq_one_letter_code
_entity_poly.pdbx_strand_id
1 'polypeptide(L)'
;IEGAKSQEDTEAVFKKALLAVIGADSVTLKDKYLDWAYRSGGYKKARAVFKSLQESRPFSVDFFRKMIQFEKEQVSFLFQHFLGKREMLIDIYLWMDYIKEELNHPLGRPENCGQIYWRAMKMLQGESAEAFVAKHAMHQTGHL
;
A
#
# COMPACT_ATOMS: atom_id res chain seq x y z
N ILE A 1 18.32 5.10 -20.40
CA ILE A 1 19.36 4.09 -20.08
C ILE A 1 20.32 4.60 -18.99
N GLU A 2 20.67 5.90 -18.97
CA GLU A 2 21.50 6.49 -17.89
C GLU A 2 20.90 6.37 -16.47
N GLY A 3 19.58 6.48 -16.32
CA GLY A 3 18.93 6.37 -15.00
C GLY A 3 19.00 4.98 -14.36
N ALA A 4 19.03 3.90 -15.16
CA ALA A 4 19.11 2.53 -14.64
C ALA A 4 20.51 2.23 -14.07
N LYS A 5 21.56 2.65 -14.80
CA LYS A 5 22.96 2.50 -14.39
C LYS A 5 23.26 3.24 -13.07
N SER A 6 22.71 4.45 -12.92
CA SER A 6 22.83 5.24 -11.68
C SER A 6 22.16 4.58 -10.47
N GLN A 7 21.04 3.87 -10.66
CA GLN A 7 20.36 3.16 -9.57
C GLN A 7 21.13 1.92 -9.12
N GLU A 8 21.72 1.17 -10.04
CA GLU A 8 22.57 0.01 -9.75
C GLU A 8 23.83 0.42 -8.97
N ASP A 9 24.48 1.50 -9.40
CA ASP A 9 25.63 2.09 -8.69
C ASP A 9 25.26 2.51 -7.26
N THR A 10 24.09 3.15 -7.10
CA THR A 10 23.60 3.55 -5.78
C THR A 10 23.29 2.35 -4.88
N GLU A 11 22.71 1.27 -5.44
CA GLU A 11 22.45 0.04 -4.70
C GLU A 11 23.74 -0.63 -4.23
N ALA A 12 24.76 -0.65 -5.10
CA ALA A 12 26.07 -1.19 -4.77
C ALA A 12 26.73 -0.43 -3.61
N VAL A 13 26.59 0.90 -3.57
CA VAL A 13 27.06 1.73 -2.45
C VAL A 13 26.36 1.35 -1.14
N PHE A 14 25.03 1.20 -1.14
CA PHE A 14 24.29 0.77 0.05
C PHE A 14 24.74 -0.61 0.54
N LYS A 15 24.86 -1.59 -0.36
CA LYS A 15 25.30 -2.95 -0.03
C LYS A 15 26.72 -2.93 0.55
N LYS A 16 27.65 -2.19 -0.05
CA LYS A 16 29.03 -2.06 0.44
C LYS A 16 29.08 -1.37 1.81
N ALA A 17 28.30 -0.32 2.02
CA ALA A 17 28.23 0.38 3.29
C ALA A 17 27.66 -0.51 4.42
N LEU A 18 26.68 -1.36 4.11
CA LEU A 18 26.12 -2.33 5.08
C LEU A 18 27.10 -3.44 5.47
N LEU A 19 28.05 -3.78 4.61
CA LEU A 19 29.16 -4.69 4.96
C LEU A 19 30.20 -4.00 5.85
N ALA A 20 30.38 -2.69 5.70
CA ALA A 20 31.39 -1.92 6.44
C ALA A 20 30.89 -1.42 7.80
N VAL A 21 29.58 -1.18 7.96
CA VAL A 21 28.97 -0.65 9.17
C VAL A 21 28.12 -1.73 9.83
N ILE A 22 28.53 -2.19 11.02
CA ILE A 22 27.90 -3.29 11.75
C ILE A 22 27.25 -2.77 13.04
N GLY A 23 26.24 -3.47 13.54
CA GLY A 23 25.65 -3.18 14.86
C GLY A 23 24.70 -1.99 14.84
N ALA A 24 24.70 -1.19 15.91
CA ALA A 24 23.76 -0.09 16.11
C ALA A 24 23.86 0.98 15.00
N ASP A 25 25.06 1.21 14.48
CA ASP A 25 25.31 2.23 13.44
C ASP A 25 24.74 1.82 12.07
N SER A 26 24.46 0.53 11.87
CA SER A 26 23.85 0.00 10.64
C SER A 26 22.34 0.27 10.56
N VAL A 27 21.70 0.63 11.67
CA VAL A 27 20.23 0.79 11.76
C VAL A 27 19.74 1.93 10.86
N THR A 28 20.34 3.11 11.00
CA THR A 28 19.96 4.28 10.18
C THR A 28 20.27 4.05 8.69
N LEU A 29 21.30 3.26 8.40
CA LEU A 29 21.65 2.92 7.03
C LEU A 29 20.61 2.01 6.38
N LYS A 30 20.08 1.02 7.11
CA LYS A 30 18.98 0.14 6.65
C LYS A 30 17.70 0.93 6.40
N ASP A 31 17.39 1.89 7.27
CA ASP A 31 16.23 2.78 7.09
C ASP A 31 16.33 3.60 5.80
N LYS A 32 17.49 4.21 5.55
CA LYS A 32 17.75 4.97 4.31
C LYS A 32 17.72 4.08 3.08
N TYR A 33 18.26 2.87 3.18
CA TYR A 33 18.27 1.92 2.06
C TYR A 33 16.85 1.50 1.70
N LEU A 34 16.00 1.23 2.69
CA LEU A 34 14.61 0.87 2.48
C LEU A 34 13.81 2.03 1.84
N ASP A 35 14.00 3.27 2.30
CA ASP A 35 13.36 4.45 1.71
C ASP A 35 13.79 4.67 0.25
N TRP A 36 15.10 4.55 -0.02
CA TRP A 36 15.62 4.65 -1.38
C TRP A 36 15.08 3.55 -2.29
N ALA A 37 14.99 2.31 -1.79
CA ALA A 37 14.46 1.18 -2.53
C ALA A 37 12.99 1.40 -2.91
N TYR A 38 12.19 1.94 -1.99
CA TYR A 38 10.81 2.32 -2.26
C TYR A 38 10.70 3.43 -3.32
N ARG A 39 11.50 4.50 -3.21
CA ARG A 39 11.47 5.62 -4.18
C ARG A 39 11.94 5.23 -5.58
N SER A 40 12.88 4.29 -5.69
CA SER A 40 13.48 3.89 -6.97
C SER A 40 12.71 2.80 -7.70
N GLY A 41 12.08 1.87 -6.98
CA GLY A 41 11.43 0.69 -7.56
C GLY A 41 10.10 0.30 -6.92
N GLY A 42 9.51 1.20 -6.12
CA GLY A 42 8.25 0.97 -5.43
C GLY A 42 8.31 -0.17 -4.41
N TYR A 43 7.13 -0.65 -4.00
CA TYR A 43 7.00 -1.69 -3.00
C TYR A 43 7.77 -2.98 -3.33
N LYS A 44 7.77 -3.41 -4.60
CA LYS A 44 8.46 -4.66 -5.00
C LYS A 44 9.94 -4.61 -4.65
N LYS A 45 10.60 -3.48 -4.89
CA LYS A 45 12.02 -3.29 -4.58
C LYS A 45 12.25 -3.14 -3.07
N ALA A 46 11.42 -2.36 -2.38
CA ALA A 46 11.46 -2.25 -0.92
C ALA A 46 11.32 -3.62 -0.21
N ARG A 47 10.39 -4.48 -0.68
CA ARG A 47 10.19 -5.83 -0.14
C ARG A 47 11.39 -6.75 -0.38
N ALA A 48 12.02 -6.66 -1.56
CA ALA A 48 13.24 -7.43 -1.85
C ALA A 48 14.39 -7.01 -0.92
N VAL A 49 14.59 -5.70 -0.72
CA VAL A 49 15.57 -5.16 0.24
C VAL A 49 15.26 -5.62 1.66
N PHE A 50 14.01 -5.51 2.11
CA PHE A 50 13.59 -5.98 3.43
C PHE A 50 13.98 -7.45 3.65
N LYS A 51 13.65 -8.34 2.70
CA LYS A 51 14.01 -9.76 2.75
C LYS A 51 15.53 -9.97 2.84
N SER A 52 16.29 -9.27 2.02
CA SER A 52 17.76 -9.37 2.03
C SER A 52 18.39 -8.94 3.35
N LEU A 53 17.73 -8.05 4.09
CA LEU A 53 18.24 -7.53 5.35
C LEU A 53 17.80 -8.37 6.55
N GLN A 54 16.82 -9.28 6.45
CA GLN A 54 16.18 -9.94 7.59
C GLN A 54 17.16 -10.58 8.58
N GLU A 55 18.26 -11.15 8.08
CA GLU A 55 19.30 -11.81 8.88
C GLU A 55 20.29 -10.82 9.51
N SER A 56 20.37 -9.58 8.99
CA SER A 56 21.22 -8.51 9.49
C SER A 56 20.51 -7.69 10.60
N ARG A 57 20.40 -8.25 11.81
CA ARG A 57 19.95 -7.47 12.99
C ARG A 57 21.04 -6.49 13.45
N PRO A 58 20.70 -5.40 14.17
CA PRO A 58 19.38 -4.95 14.61
C PRO A 58 18.65 -4.04 13.60
N PHE A 59 17.35 -3.80 13.85
CA PHE A 59 16.48 -2.89 13.08
C PHE A 59 15.79 -1.89 14.00
N SER A 60 15.43 -0.72 13.47
CA SER A 60 14.59 0.25 14.16
C SER A 60 13.13 -0.17 14.11
N VAL A 61 12.32 0.35 15.04
CA VAL A 61 10.85 0.25 14.97
C VAL A 61 10.33 0.94 13.71
N ASP A 62 10.96 2.04 13.30
CA ASP A 62 10.60 2.79 12.09
C ASP A 62 10.80 1.97 10.81
N PHE A 63 11.82 1.10 10.77
CA PHE A 63 12.03 0.17 9.66
C PHE A 63 10.79 -0.70 9.40
N PHE A 64 10.23 -1.29 10.45
CA PHE A 64 9.03 -2.11 10.34
C PHE A 64 7.78 -1.28 10.06
N ARG A 65 7.65 -0.10 10.70
CA ARG A 65 6.53 0.82 10.45
C ARG A 65 6.45 1.23 8.98
N LYS A 66 7.60 1.50 8.34
CA LYS A 66 7.70 1.80 6.91
C LYS A 66 7.29 0.62 6.03
N MET A 67 7.69 -0.61 6.36
CA MET A 67 7.25 -1.77 5.60
C MET A 67 5.73 -1.97 5.66
N ILE A 68 5.15 -1.84 6.85
CA ILE A 68 3.70 -1.89 7.03
C ILE A 68 3.03 -0.79 6.18
N GLN A 69 3.57 0.42 6.21
CA GLN A 69 3.09 1.54 5.39
C GLN A 69 3.08 1.20 3.89
N PHE A 70 4.19 0.67 3.36
CA PHE A 70 4.30 0.34 1.93
C PHE A 70 3.37 -0.81 1.51
N GLU A 71 3.15 -1.80 2.38
CA GLU A 71 2.18 -2.88 2.13
C GLU A 71 0.77 -2.35 1.99
N LYS A 72 0.41 -1.40 2.85
CA LYS A 72 -0.90 -0.77 2.84
C LYS A 72 -1.15 0.07 1.59
N GLU A 73 -0.16 0.85 1.18
CA GLU A 73 -0.22 1.65 -0.05
C GLU A 73 -0.39 0.75 -1.29
N GLN A 74 0.21 -0.44 -1.30
CA GLN A 74 -0.02 -1.42 -2.36
C GLN A 74 -1.43 -2.00 -2.39
N VAL A 75 -2.01 -2.31 -1.24
CA VAL A 75 -3.39 -2.81 -1.17
C VAL A 75 -4.35 -1.76 -1.70
N SER A 76 -4.19 -0.50 -1.26
CA SER A 76 -4.98 0.64 -1.78
C SER A 76 -4.79 0.83 -3.29
N PHE A 77 -3.54 0.79 -3.79
CA PHE A 77 -3.25 0.90 -5.22
C PHE A 77 -3.89 -0.23 -6.04
N LEU A 78 -3.77 -1.48 -5.59
CA LEU A 78 -4.41 -2.63 -6.25
C LEU A 78 -5.92 -2.44 -6.27
N PHE A 79 -6.49 -2.00 -5.15
CA PHE A 79 -7.92 -1.73 -5.06
C PHE A 79 -8.37 -0.67 -6.07
N GLN A 80 -7.68 0.47 -6.12
CA GLN A 80 -7.94 1.54 -7.09
C GLN A 80 -7.75 1.08 -8.54
N HIS A 81 -6.73 0.28 -8.82
CA HIS A 81 -6.44 -0.27 -10.14
C HIS A 81 -7.50 -1.26 -10.61
N PHE A 82 -7.96 -2.15 -9.73
CA PHE A 82 -9.03 -3.10 -10.04
C PHE A 82 -10.38 -2.41 -10.19
N LEU A 83 -10.68 -1.39 -9.38
CA LEU A 83 -11.85 -0.54 -9.59
C LEU A 83 -11.79 0.29 -10.89
N GLY A 84 -10.60 0.52 -11.45
CA GLY A 84 -10.46 1.16 -12.76
C GLY A 84 -10.90 0.26 -13.93
N LYS A 85 -11.07 -1.05 -13.70
CA LYS A 85 -11.39 -2.03 -14.76
C LYS A 85 -12.88 -2.35 -14.77
N ARG A 86 -13.54 -1.90 -15.85
CA ARG A 86 -15.00 -1.93 -16.05
C ARG A 86 -15.68 -3.27 -15.81
N GLU A 87 -14.97 -4.37 -16.03
CA GLU A 87 -15.49 -5.74 -15.95
C GLU A 87 -15.49 -6.31 -14.54
N MET A 88 -14.70 -5.75 -13.61
CA MET A 88 -14.63 -6.21 -12.21
C MET A 88 -15.54 -5.37 -11.28
N LEU A 89 -16.25 -4.39 -11.84
CA LEU A 89 -17.02 -3.34 -11.15
C LEU A 89 -18.47 -3.70 -10.81
N ILE A 90 -18.86 -4.96 -11.01
CA ILE A 90 -20.23 -5.44 -10.80
C ILE A 90 -20.41 -6.02 -9.39
N ASP A 91 -19.32 -6.30 -8.67
CA ASP A 91 -19.41 -6.92 -7.35
C ASP A 91 -19.67 -5.87 -6.26
N ILE A 92 -20.89 -5.91 -5.72
CA ILE A 92 -21.36 -5.13 -4.57
C ILE A 92 -20.43 -5.31 -3.36
N TYR A 93 -19.91 -6.51 -3.12
CA TYR A 93 -19.03 -6.81 -1.99
C TYR A 93 -17.69 -6.09 -2.12
N LEU A 94 -17.13 -6.02 -3.33
CA LEU A 94 -15.90 -5.29 -3.58
C LEU A 94 -16.07 -3.80 -3.27
N TRP A 95 -17.15 -3.16 -3.71
CA TRP A 95 -17.41 -1.76 -3.36
C TRP A 95 -17.55 -1.53 -1.84
N MET A 96 -18.17 -2.47 -1.13
CA MET A 96 -18.29 -2.41 0.33
C MET A 96 -16.95 -2.55 1.03
N ASP A 97 -16.14 -3.51 0.59
CA ASP A 97 -14.81 -3.73 1.14
C ASP A 97 -13.92 -2.51 0.89
N TYR A 98 -14.09 -1.81 -0.24
CA TYR A 98 -13.36 -0.57 -0.47
C TYR A 98 -13.71 0.53 0.51
N ILE A 99 -15.01 0.75 0.72
CA ILE A 99 -15.50 1.78 1.62
C ILE A 99 -15.03 1.45 3.05
N LYS A 100 -15.06 0.18 3.44
CA LYS A 100 -14.53 -0.27 4.74
C LYS A 100 -13.04 -0.05 4.88
N GLU A 101 -12.26 -0.32 3.85
CA GLU A 101 -10.82 -0.02 3.86
C GLU A 101 -10.59 1.48 3.99
N GLU A 102 -11.25 2.33 3.21
CA GLU A 102 -11.08 3.79 3.32
C GLU A 102 -11.52 4.37 4.69
N LEU A 103 -12.45 3.71 5.39
CA LEU A 103 -12.90 4.10 6.74
C LEU A 103 -12.01 3.57 7.87
N ASN A 104 -11.62 2.30 7.81
CA ASN A 104 -10.98 1.60 8.94
C ASN A 104 -9.47 1.53 8.84
N HIS A 105 -8.94 1.72 7.63
CA HIS A 105 -7.52 1.59 7.39
C HIS A 105 -6.77 2.84 7.89
N PRO A 106 -5.61 2.73 8.58
CA PRO A 106 -4.87 3.90 9.10
C PRO A 106 -4.37 4.91 8.06
N LEU A 107 -4.40 4.54 6.77
CA LEU A 107 -4.12 5.41 5.62
C LEU A 107 -5.33 5.61 4.72
N GLY A 108 -6.46 5.01 5.08
CA GLY A 108 -7.72 5.28 4.43
C GLY A 108 -8.04 6.77 4.56
N ARG A 109 -8.77 7.29 3.59
CA ARG A 109 -9.25 8.66 3.58
C ARG A 109 -10.77 8.61 3.66
N PRO A 110 -11.35 8.75 4.87
CA PRO A 110 -12.80 8.74 5.03
C PRO A 110 -13.51 9.76 4.13
N GLU A 111 -12.84 10.86 3.78
CA GLU A 111 -13.35 11.87 2.85
C GLU A 111 -13.66 11.31 1.45
N ASN A 112 -12.97 10.23 1.03
CA ASN A 112 -13.17 9.60 -0.26
C ASN A 112 -14.40 8.69 -0.30
N CYS A 113 -14.93 8.24 0.86
CA CYS A 113 -16.03 7.28 0.92
C CYS A 113 -17.27 7.77 0.17
N GLY A 114 -17.59 9.07 0.24
CA GLY A 114 -18.68 9.66 -0.52
C GLY A 114 -18.48 9.58 -2.04
N GLN A 115 -17.27 9.86 -2.53
CA GLN A 115 -16.96 9.73 -3.96
C GLN A 115 -17.01 8.27 -4.43
N ILE A 116 -16.56 7.34 -3.59
CA ILE A 116 -16.57 5.90 -3.88
C ILE A 116 -18.01 5.39 -3.95
N TYR A 117 -18.85 5.76 -2.99
CA TYR A 117 -20.28 5.46 -2.99
C TYR A 117 -20.96 5.96 -4.28
N TRP A 118 -20.71 7.22 -4.67
CA TRP A 118 -21.25 7.77 -5.90
C TRP A 118 -20.77 7.07 -7.17
N ARG A 119 -19.51 6.61 -7.19
CA ARG A 119 -18.99 5.82 -8.31
C ARG A 119 -19.63 4.44 -8.36
N ALA A 120 -19.78 3.75 -7.22
CA ALA A 120 -20.47 2.48 -7.14
C ALA A 120 -21.91 2.59 -7.68
N MET A 121 -22.65 3.63 -7.27
CA MET A 121 -24.01 3.91 -7.74
C MET A 121 -24.13 4.16 -9.24
N LYS A 122 -23.08 4.71 -9.89
CA LYS A 122 -23.07 4.93 -11.35
C LYS A 122 -22.68 3.67 -12.14
N MET A 123 -21.94 2.77 -11.51
CA MET A 123 -21.39 1.58 -12.16
C MET A 123 -22.27 0.35 -11.99
N LEU A 124 -22.87 0.20 -10.81
CA LEU A 124 -23.89 -0.80 -10.53
C LEU A 124 -25.19 -0.36 -11.22
N GLN A 125 -25.90 -1.29 -11.85
CA GLN A 125 -27.18 -1.03 -12.54
C GLN A 125 -28.29 -1.89 -11.94
N GLY A 126 -29.53 -1.39 -12.00
CA GLY A 126 -30.73 -2.12 -11.58
C GLY A 126 -30.66 -2.63 -10.14
N GLU A 127 -31.05 -3.90 -9.93
CA GLU A 127 -31.10 -4.55 -8.61
C GLU A 127 -29.76 -4.52 -7.86
N SER A 128 -28.63 -4.50 -8.56
CA SER A 128 -27.31 -4.45 -7.90
C SER A 128 -27.04 -3.10 -7.24
N ALA A 129 -27.55 -2.01 -7.80
CA ALA A 129 -27.45 -0.68 -7.18
C ALA A 129 -28.34 -0.60 -5.94
N GLU A 130 -29.57 -1.11 -6.01
CA GLU A 130 -30.50 -1.14 -4.89
C GLU A 130 -29.97 -2.01 -3.73
N ALA A 131 -29.44 -3.18 -4.03
CA ALA A 131 -28.81 -4.07 -3.05
C ALA A 131 -27.56 -3.44 -2.41
N PHE A 132 -26.78 -2.66 -3.16
CA PHE A 132 -25.66 -1.88 -2.62
C PHE A 132 -26.13 -0.79 -1.65
N VAL A 133 -27.17 -0.01 -2.00
CA VAL A 133 -27.74 1.00 -1.10
C VAL A 133 -28.26 0.36 0.19
N ALA A 134 -29.03 -0.72 0.08
CA ALA A 134 -29.58 -1.43 1.23
C ALA A 134 -28.47 -1.93 2.15
N LYS A 135 -27.45 -2.58 1.60
CA LYS A 135 -26.32 -3.09 2.38
C LYS A 135 -25.46 -1.96 2.98
N HIS A 136 -25.32 -0.82 2.31
CA HIS A 136 -24.56 0.32 2.83
C HIS A 136 -25.30 0.95 4.02
N ALA A 137 -26.62 1.12 3.90
CA ALA A 137 -27.47 1.63 4.97
C ALA A 137 -27.41 0.72 6.21
N MET A 138 -27.47 -0.60 6.03
CA MET A 138 -27.33 -1.56 7.13
C MET A 138 -25.97 -1.47 7.85
N HIS A 139 -24.88 -1.24 7.11
CA HIS A 139 -23.56 -1.05 7.72
C HIS A 139 -23.46 0.27 8.50
N GLN A 140 -24.17 1.33 8.07
CA GLN A 140 -24.20 2.61 8.78
C GLN A 140 -25.08 2.57 10.04
N THR A 141 -26.18 1.82 10.02
CA THR A 141 -27.09 1.69 11.17
C THR A 141 -26.64 0.65 12.21
N GLY A 142 -25.78 -0.30 11.84
CA GLY A 142 -25.14 -1.25 12.76
C GLY A 142 -23.97 -0.69 13.58
N HIS A 143 -23.65 0.59 13.43
CA HIS A 143 -22.64 1.32 14.21
C HIS A 143 -23.23 2.20 15.33
N LEU A 144 -24.50 1.97 15.71
CA LEU A 144 -25.15 2.55 16.90
C LEU A 144 -25.01 1.63 18.12
#